data_AF-A0A534KVF0-F1
#
_entry.id   AF-A0A534KVF0-F1
#
_cell.length_a   1.000
_cell.length_b   1.000
_cell.length_c   1.000
_cell.angle_alpha   90.00
_cell.angle_beta   90.00
_cell.angle_gamma   90.00
#
_symmetry.space_group_name_H-M   'P 1'
#
loop_
_entity.id
_entity.type
_entity.pdbx_description
1 polymer ?
#
loop_
_entity_poly.entity_id
_entity_poly.type
_entity_poly.pdbx_seq_one_letter_code
_entity_poly.pdbx_strand_id
1 'polypeptide(L)'
;MAESRAAGVPVPIIYDIDLAEAKIVMEYVAGPTLKEVLDRRGSAGLEVAREMGRVIGRLHRAGIVHGDLTTSNMLWRDGRIVMIDFSLGGKDRGREARGVDLHLLREGLVSAHARATAYYREVVRGYREVMGPEADGVIATVKEIESRGRYT
;
A
#
# COMPACT_ATOMS: atom_id res chain seq x y z
N MET A 1 11.84 1.07 6.76
CA MET A 1 12.22 1.80 5.52
C MET A 1 13.40 1.17 4.77
N ALA A 2 14.57 0.98 5.38
CA ALA A 2 15.74 0.40 4.69
C ALA A 2 15.46 -0.98 4.05
N GLU A 3 14.78 -1.87 4.78
CA GLU A 3 14.40 -3.20 4.29
C GLU A 3 13.35 -3.14 3.18
N SER A 4 12.38 -2.23 3.27
CA SER A 4 11.41 -1.99 2.20
C SER A 4 12.13 -1.59 0.90
N ARG A 5 13.12 -0.70 1.00
CA ARG A 5 13.95 -0.29 -0.13
C ARG A 5 14.75 -1.46 -0.71
N ALA A 6 15.33 -2.30 0.15
CA ALA A 6 16.05 -3.51 -0.28
C ALA A 6 15.12 -4.52 -0.99
N ALA A 7 13.82 -4.54 -0.65
CA ALA A 7 12.79 -5.32 -1.33
C ALA A 7 12.28 -4.70 -2.64
N GLY A 8 12.86 -3.59 -3.10
CA GLY A 8 12.43 -2.90 -4.31
C GLY A 8 11.16 -2.07 -4.14
N VAL A 9 10.79 -1.72 -2.90
CA VAL A 9 9.71 -0.77 -2.60
C VAL A 9 10.32 0.63 -2.48
N PRO A 10 9.97 1.58 -3.35
CA PRO A 10 10.46 2.95 -3.22
C PRO A 10 9.89 3.60 -1.95
N VAL A 11 10.78 4.14 -1.12
CA VAL A 11 10.48 4.88 0.12
C VAL A 11 11.43 6.07 0.23
N PRO A 12 11.09 7.14 0.97
CA PRO A 12 12.00 8.25 1.21
C PRO A 12 13.32 7.80 1.83
N ILE A 13 14.43 8.41 1.41
CA ILE A 13 15.72 8.23 2.08
C ILE A 13 15.70 9.00 3.40
N ILE A 14 16.03 8.34 4.51
CA ILE A 14 16.24 9.03 5.79
C ILE A 14 17.65 9.64 5.76
N TYR A 15 17.72 10.94 5.98
CA TYR A 15 18.99 11.68 6.07
C TYR A 15 19.48 11.77 7.51
N ASP A 16 18.58 11.93 8.48
CA ASP A 16 18.94 12.09 9.89
C ASP A 16 17.80 11.65 10.84
N ILE A 17 18.16 11.21 12.05
CA ILE A 17 17.25 10.84 13.13
C ILE A 17 17.78 11.44 14.43
N ASP A 18 17.03 12.39 14.99
CA ASP A 18 17.29 12.96 16.30
C ASP A 18 16.22 12.47 17.28
N LEU A 19 16.64 11.58 18.19
CA LEU A 19 15.76 10.99 19.20
C LEU A 19 15.51 11.93 20.39
N ALA A 20 16.40 12.89 20.65
CA ALA A 20 16.23 13.84 21.76
C ALA A 20 15.13 14.85 21.42
N GLU A 21 15.12 15.34 20.19
CA GLU A 21 14.12 16.30 19.68
C GLU A 21 12.93 15.62 18.97
N ALA A 22 12.87 14.29 18.97
CA ALA A 22 11.85 13.47 18.28
C ALA A 22 11.66 13.87 16.80
N LYS A 23 12.76 14.10 16.09
CA LYS A 23 12.80 14.64 14.74
C LYS A 23 13.40 13.63 13.75
N ILE A 24 12.74 13.46 12.61
CA ILE A 24 13.27 12.68 11.49
C ILE A 24 13.41 13.61 10.29
N VAL A 25 14.61 13.64 9.69
CA VAL A 25 14.86 14.36 8.44
C VAL A 25 14.98 13.33 7.32
N MET A 26 14.18 13.50 6.26
CA MET A 26 14.13 12.57 5.15
C MET A 26 13.94 13.28 3.82
N GLU A 27 14.13 12.54 2.73
CA GLU A 27 13.92 12.97 1.36
C GLU A 27 12.54 13.57 1.18
N TYR A 28 12.49 14.78 0.62
CA TYR A 28 11.25 15.35 0.13
C TYR A 28 10.86 14.68 -1.19
N VAL A 29 9.78 13.92 -1.16
CA VAL A 29 9.23 13.25 -2.34
C VAL A 29 8.23 14.18 -3.01
N ALA A 30 8.67 14.88 -4.05
CA ALA A 30 7.80 15.74 -4.85
C ALA A 30 6.83 14.91 -5.71
N GLY A 31 5.54 15.24 -5.66
CA GLY A 31 4.50 14.61 -6.47
C GLY A 31 3.14 14.58 -5.79
N PRO A 32 2.05 14.35 -6.54
CA PRO A 32 0.73 14.17 -5.95
C PRO A 32 0.63 12.83 -5.21
N THR A 33 -0.32 12.74 -4.29
CA THR A 33 -0.72 11.46 -3.69
C THR A 33 -1.38 10.55 -4.72
N LEU A 34 -1.36 9.23 -4.51
CA LEU A 34 -2.09 8.31 -5.36
C LEU A 34 -3.60 8.55 -5.30
N LYS A 35 -4.12 9.06 -4.17
CA LYS A 35 -5.50 9.51 -4.09
C LYS A 35 -5.81 10.51 -5.21
N GLU A 36 -5.05 11.61 -5.28
CA GLU A 36 -5.24 12.64 -6.30
C GLU A 36 -5.01 12.11 -7.73
N VAL A 37 -4.03 11.22 -7.91
CA VAL A 37 -3.75 10.61 -9.22
C VAL A 37 -4.92 9.77 -9.71
N LEU A 38 -5.49 8.94 -8.84
CA LEU A 38 -6.62 8.07 -9.20
C LEU A 38 -7.91 8.85 -9.43
N ASP A 39 -8.12 9.96 -8.70
CA ASP A 39 -9.26 10.86 -8.92
C ASP A 39 -9.20 11.55 -10.29
N ARG A 40 -8.01 12.03 -10.68
CA ARG A 40 -7.84 12.76 -11.95
C ARG A 40 -7.85 11.86 -13.19
N ARG A 41 -7.37 10.62 -13.06
CA ARG A 41 -7.10 9.76 -14.23
C ARG A 41 -8.26 8.87 -14.67
N GLY A 42 -9.25 8.60 -13.81
CA GLY A 42 -10.37 7.73 -14.16
C GLY A 42 -9.91 6.37 -14.73
N SER A 43 -10.33 6.01 -15.95
CA SER A 43 -9.90 4.75 -16.59
C SER A 43 -8.39 4.62 -16.77
N ALA A 44 -7.66 5.72 -16.99
CA ALA A 44 -6.20 5.71 -17.09
C ALA A 44 -5.51 5.43 -15.73
N GLY A 45 -6.26 5.46 -14.62
CA GLY A 45 -5.78 5.08 -13.29
C GLY A 45 -5.69 3.56 -13.06
N LEU A 46 -6.25 2.74 -13.97
CA LEU A 46 -6.26 1.29 -13.81
C LEU A 46 -4.85 0.67 -13.79
N GLU A 47 -3.94 1.13 -14.65
CA GLU A 47 -2.55 0.64 -14.63
C GLU A 47 -1.79 1.12 -13.38
N VAL A 48 -2.10 2.32 -12.90
CA VAL A 48 -1.54 2.83 -11.63
C VAL A 48 -2.00 1.97 -10.46
N ALA A 49 -3.29 1.58 -10.43
CA ALA A 49 -3.82 0.67 -9.43
C ALA A 49 -3.18 -0.74 -9.52
N ARG A 50 -2.87 -1.21 -10.73
CA ARG A 50 -2.13 -2.46 -10.92
C ARG A 50 -0.71 -2.37 -10.36
N GLU A 51 0.03 -1.30 -10.65
CA GLU A 51 1.37 -1.09 -10.09
C GLU A 51 1.33 -0.95 -8.57
N MET A 52 0.29 -0.30 -8.02
CA MET A 52 0.07 -0.24 -6.57
C MET A 52 0.02 -1.63 -5.96
N GLY A 53 -0.75 -2.54 -6.57
CA GLY A 53 -0.78 -3.95 -6.19
C GLY A 53 0.60 -4.61 -6.21
N ARG A 54 1.41 -4.35 -7.23
CA ARG A 54 2.78 -4.90 -7.31
C ARG A 54 3.67 -4.39 -6.18
N VAL A 55 3.62 -3.09 -5.89
CA VAL A 55 4.43 -2.47 -4.83
C VAL A 55 4.05 -3.03 -3.45
N ILE A 56 2.74 -3.18 -3.18
CA ILE A 56 2.26 -3.82 -1.95
C ILE A 56 2.71 -5.29 -1.88
N GLY A 57 2.64 -6.00 -3.01
CA GLY A 57 3.13 -7.38 -3.10
C GLY A 57 4.61 -7.50 -2.75
N ARG A 58 5.46 -6.57 -3.22
CA ARG A 58 6.89 -6.54 -2.89
C ARG A 58 7.09 -6.32 -1.38
N LEU A 59 6.32 -5.40 -0.79
CA LEU A 59 6.36 -5.12 0.66
C LEU A 59 5.98 -6.37 1.47
N HIS A 60 4.83 -6.98 1.18
CA HIS A 60 4.34 -8.16 1.90
C HIS A 60 5.22 -9.39 1.69
N ARG A 61 5.78 -9.58 0.49
CA ARG A 61 6.75 -10.65 0.18
C ARG A 61 8.01 -10.53 1.03
N ALA A 62 8.44 -9.30 1.32
CA ALA A 62 9.56 -9.04 2.24
C ALA A 62 9.21 -9.32 3.72
N GLY A 63 7.94 -9.63 4.03
CA GLY A 63 7.46 -9.83 5.39
C GLY A 63 7.24 -8.52 6.13
N ILE A 64 6.95 -7.45 5.41
CA ILE A 64 6.66 -6.12 5.96
C ILE A 64 5.19 -5.82 5.70
N VAL A 65 4.51 -5.30 6.72
CA VAL A 65 3.17 -4.70 6.62
C VAL A 65 3.28 -3.22 6.91
N HIS A 66 2.44 -2.42 6.26
CA HIS A 66 2.42 -0.97 6.37
C HIS A 66 1.67 -0.50 7.61
N GLY A 67 0.58 -1.18 8.00
CA GLY A 67 -0.23 -0.86 9.18
C GLY A 67 -1.23 0.30 8.99
N ASP A 68 -0.95 1.21 8.06
CA ASP A 68 -1.86 2.28 7.61
C ASP A 68 -1.90 2.40 6.09
N LEU A 69 -2.26 1.32 5.40
CA LEU A 69 -2.14 1.25 3.95
C LEU A 69 -3.29 2.00 3.25
N THR A 70 -3.09 3.29 2.95
CA THR A 70 -4.07 4.13 2.23
C THR A 70 -3.47 4.75 0.96
N THR A 71 -4.31 5.24 0.05
CA THR A 71 -3.85 5.93 -1.17
C THR A 71 -3.24 7.31 -0.91
N SER A 72 -3.43 7.87 0.30
CA SER A 72 -2.78 9.11 0.74
C SER A 72 -1.35 8.86 1.22
N ASN A 73 -1.04 7.65 1.69
CA ASN A 73 0.31 7.24 2.13
C ASN A 73 1.18 6.73 0.97
N MET A 74 0.82 7.09 -0.26
CA MET A 74 1.56 6.75 -1.47
C MET A 74 1.65 7.98 -2.36
N LEU A 75 2.85 8.30 -2.82
CA LEU A 75 3.13 9.43 -3.71
C LEU A 75 3.48 8.92 -5.11
N TRP A 76 3.09 9.67 -6.14
CA TRP A 76 3.45 9.39 -7.52
C TRP A 76 4.57 10.32 -7.99
N ARG A 77 5.73 9.74 -8.30
CA ARG A 77 6.91 10.48 -8.76
C ARG A 77 7.60 9.72 -9.89
N ASP A 78 7.83 10.40 -11.01
CA ASP A 78 8.58 9.88 -12.16
C ASP A 78 8.12 8.49 -12.65
N GLY A 79 6.81 8.29 -12.68
CA GLY A 79 6.21 7.02 -13.11
C GLY A 79 6.27 5.90 -12.08
N ARG A 80 6.64 6.21 -10.82
CA ARG A 80 6.79 5.24 -9.73
C ARG A 80 5.95 5.63 -8.52
N ILE A 81 5.56 4.63 -7.76
CA ILE A 81 4.87 4.79 -6.48
C ILE A 81 5.92 4.76 -5.38
N VAL A 82 5.92 5.80 -4.54
CA VAL A 82 6.74 5.91 -3.35
C VAL A 82 5.84 5.78 -2.12
N MET A 83 6.10 4.78 -1.28
CA MET A 83 5.37 4.59 -0.02
C MET A 83 5.95 5.50 1.06
N ILE A 84 5.07 6.15 1.80
CA ILE A 84 5.42 7.04 2.92
C ILE A 84 4.67 6.61 4.18
N ASP A 85 5.11 7.11 5.33
CA ASP A 85 4.46 6.89 6.63
C ASP A 85 4.31 5.41 7.05
N PHE A 86 5.40 4.83 7.56
CA PHE A 86 5.41 3.49 8.16
C PHE A 86 5.18 3.52 9.68
N SER A 87 4.53 4.54 10.22
CA SER A 87 4.42 4.75 11.68
C SER A 87 3.73 3.61 12.42
N LEU A 88 2.78 2.93 11.77
CA LEU A 88 2.04 1.78 12.33
C LEU A 88 2.49 0.43 11.74
N GLY A 89 3.50 0.45 10.88
CA GLY A 89 3.98 -0.73 10.16
C GLY A 89 4.94 -1.59 10.97
N GLY A 90 5.19 -2.79 10.47
CA GLY A 90 6.05 -3.74 11.17
C GLY A 90 6.44 -4.95 10.34
N LYS A 91 7.23 -5.83 10.96
CA LYS A 91 7.55 -7.14 10.40
C LYS A 91 6.45 -8.12 10.77
N ASP A 92 5.65 -8.51 9.79
CA ASP A 92 4.68 -9.58 9.94
C ASP A 92 4.53 -10.36 8.63
N ARG A 93 4.73 -11.67 8.71
CA ARG A 93 4.55 -12.60 7.58
C ARG A 93 3.17 -13.28 7.60
N GLY A 94 2.39 -13.02 8.64
CA GLY A 94 1.05 -13.53 8.85
C GLY A 94 0.09 -13.08 7.76
N ARG A 95 -0.81 -13.99 7.38
CA ARG A 95 -1.86 -13.69 6.39
C ARG A 95 -2.86 -12.67 6.93
N GLU A 96 -3.13 -12.70 8.23
CA GLU A 96 -4.03 -11.75 8.90
C GLU A 96 -3.54 -10.31 8.76
N ALA A 97 -2.30 -10.01 9.16
CA ALA A 97 -1.75 -8.66 9.07
C ALA A 97 -1.71 -8.13 7.62
N ARG A 98 -1.29 -8.97 6.67
CA ARG A 98 -1.34 -8.63 5.22
C ARG A 98 -2.78 -8.41 4.73
N GLY A 99 -3.73 -9.17 5.27
CA GLY A 99 -5.16 -9.03 4.98
C GLY A 99 -5.74 -7.74 5.51
N VAL A 100 -5.34 -7.33 6.73
CA VAL A 100 -5.71 -6.03 7.31
C VAL A 100 -5.23 -4.88 6.44
N ASP A 101 -3.96 -4.91 6.00
CA ASP A 101 -3.43 -3.90 5.07
C ASP A 101 -4.25 -3.78 3.78
N LEU A 102 -4.52 -4.91 3.10
CA LEU A 102 -5.34 -4.88 1.87
C LEU A 102 -6.79 -4.47 2.13
N HIS A 103 -7.33 -4.78 3.30
CA HIS A 103 -8.66 -4.34 3.70
C HIS A 103 -8.72 -2.82 3.92
N LEU A 104 -7.77 -2.25 4.67
CA LEU A 104 -7.63 -0.80 4.87
C LEU A 104 -7.52 -0.06 3.54
N LEU A 105 -6.72 -0.58 2.61
CA LEU A 105 -6.59 -0.02 1.28
C LEU A 105 -7.93 -0.06 0.52
N ARG A 106 -8.66 -1.17 0.59
CA ARG A 106 -9.96 -1.30 -0.06
C ARG A 106 -10.96 -0.29 0.48
N GLU A 107 -11.05 -0.13 1.80
CA GLU A 107 -11.92 0.85 2.44
C GLU A 107 -11.53 2.28 2.06
N GLY A 108 -10.23 2.59 2.06
CA GLY A 108 -9.70 3.86 1.57
C GLY A 108 -10.09 4.13 0.11
N LEU A 109 -10.02 3.12 -0.75
CA LEU A 109 -10.44 3.23 -2.15
C LEU A 109 -11.95 3.49 -2.27
N VAL A 110 -12.78 2.75 -1.52
CA VAL A 110 -14.25 2.86 -1.53
C VAL A 110 -14.69 4.24 -1.04
N SER A 111 -14.04 4.75 0.00
CA SER A 111 -14.33 6.07 0.58
C SER A 111 -13.91 7.21 -0.35
N ALA A 112 -12.76 7.08 -1.03
CA ALA A 112 -12.18 8.18 -1.78
C ALA A 112 -12.57 8.22 -3.27
N HIS A 113 -12.89 7.09 -3.91
CA HIS A 113 -12.94 7.01 -5.38
C HIS A 113 -14.22 6.39 -5.94
N ALA A 114 -14.86 7.07 -6.89
CA ALA A 114 -16.06 6.56 -7.58
C ALA A 114 -15.83 5.22 -8.32
N ARG A 115 -14.59 4.91 -8.71
CA ARG A 115 -14.20 3.67 -9.42
C ARG A 115 -13.52 2.64 -8.51
N ALA A 116 -13.72 2.72 -7.19
CA ALA A 116 -13.06 1.89 -6.19
C ALA A 116 -13.01 0.39 -6.56
N THR A 117 -14.14 -0.20 -6.95
CA THR A 117 -14.21 -1.62 -7.31
C THR A 117 -13.31 -1.99 -8.48
N ALA A 118 -13.23 -1.11 -9.50
CA ALA A 118 -12.38 -1.34 -10.66
C ALA A 118 -10.89 -1.21 -10.29
N TYR A 119 -10.54 -0.19 -9.49
CA TYR A 119 -9.16 -0.04 -9.01
C TYR A 119 -8.73 -1.19 -8.12
N TYR A 120 -9.56 -1.59 -7.15
CA TYR A 120 -9.23 -2.68 -6.25
C TYR A 120 -9.04 -4.01 -7.00
N ARG A 121 -9.80 -4.26 -8.06
CA ARG A 121 -9.57 -5.43 -8.92
C ARG A 121 -8.19 -5.42 -9.58
N GLU A 122 -7.74 -4.26 -10.06
CA GLU A 122 -6.39 -4.15 -10.64
C GLU A 122 -5.29 -4.23 -9.57
N VAL A 123 -5.50 -3.66 -8.38
CA VAL A 123 -4.61 -3.85 -7.22
C VAL A 123 -4.44 -5.35 -6.93
N VAL A 124 -5.54 -6.10 -6.84
CA VAL A 124 -5.50 -7.55 -6.60
C VAL A 124 -4.74 -8.29 -7.71
N ARG A 125 -4.89 -7.89 -8.97
CA ARG A 125 -4.13 -8.48 -10.10
C ARG A 125 -2.63 -8.23 -9.97
N GLY A 126 -2.22 -6.98 -9.74
CA GLY A 126 -0.81 -6.65 -9.53
C GLY A 126 -0.22 -7.31 -8.28
N TYR A 127 -1.01 -7.42 -7.22
CA TYR A 127 -0.61 -8.14 -6.00
C TYR A 127 -0.37 -9.62 -6.28
N ARG A 128 -1.24 -10.28 -7.05
CA ARG A 128 -1.05 -11.69 -7.48
C ARG A 128 0.20 -11.88 -8.34
N GLU A 129 0.50 -10.95 -9.25
CA GLU A 129 1.72 -11.02 -10.07
C GLU A 129 2.99 -11.09 -9.21
N VAL A 130 2.97 -10.42 -8.05
CA VAL A 130 4.11 -10.39 -7.15
C VAL A 130 4.01 -11.42 -6.03
N MET A 131 2.85 -11.84 -5.54
CA MET A 131 2.77 -12.80 -4.43
C MET A 131 2.58 -14.25 -4.90
N GLY A 132 2.19 -14.47 -6.16
CA GLY A 132 1.93 -15.80 -6.70
C GLY A 132 0.81 -16.51 -5.91
N PRO A 133 0.93 -17.83 -5.65
CA PRO A 133 -0.10 -18.61 -4.96
C PRO A 133 -0.44 -18.12 -3.55
N GLU A 134 0.52 -17.49 -2.83
CA GLU A 134 0.27 -16.94 -1.49
C GLU A 134 -0.77 -15.81 -1.49
N ALA A 135 -0.95 -15.14 -2.62
CA ALA A 135 -1.87 -14.02 -2.76
C ALA A 135 -3.31 -14.41 -2.42
N ASP A 136 -3.75 -15.58 -2.89
CA ASP A 136 -5.14 -16.00 -2.76
C ASP A 136 -5.54 -16.26 -1.29
N GLY A 137 -4.59 -16.74 -0.48
CA GLY A 137 -4.79 -16.88 0.96
C GLY A 137 -5.03 -15.53 1.64
N VAL A 138 -4.23 -14.51 1.29
CA VAL A 138 -4.39 -13.16 1.85
C VAL A 138 -5.70 -12.52 1.36
N ILE A 139 -6.06 -12.68 0.09
CA ILE A 139 -7.30 -12.15 -0.48
C ILE A 139 -8.53 -12.83 0.14
N ALA A 140 -8.45 -14.12 0.47
CA ALA A 140 -9.49 -14.81 1.23
C ALA A 140 -9.65 -14.21 2.63
N THR A 141 -8.53 -13.96 3.32
CA THR A 141 -8.53 -13.31 4.64
C THR A 141 -9.19 -11.92 4.62
N VAL A 142 -9.00 -11.12 3.56
CA VAL A 142 -9.72 -9.83 3.41
C VAL A 142 -11.24 -10.03 3.47
N LYS A 143 -11.77 -11.06 2.81
CA LYS A 143 -13.22 -11.35 2.83
C LYS A 143 -13.70 -11.80 4.21
N GLU A 144 -12.87 -12.55 4.92
CA GLU A 144 -13.16 -12.96 6.30
C GLU A 144 -13.19 -11.75 7.24
N ILE A 145 -12.25 -10.82 7.11
CA ILE A 145 -12.24 -9.56 7.87
C ILE A 145 -13.52 -8.75 7.59
N GLU A 146 -13.89 -8.61 6.31
CA GLU A 146 -15.13 -7.92 5.92
C GLU A 146 -16.39 -8.57 6.50
N SER A 147 -16.43 -9.90 6.61
CA SER A 147 -17.55 -10.58 7.24
C SER A 147 -17.62 -10.29 8.74
N ARG A 148 -16.48 -10.28 9.44
CA ARG A 148 -16.39 -10.02 10.88
C ARG A 148 -16.81 -8.59 11.24
N GLY A 149 -16.38 -7.60 10.47
CA GLY A 149 -16.71 -6.19 10.71
C GLY A 149 -18.18 -5.80 10.44
N ARG A 150 -18.97 -6.63 9.73
CA ARG A 150 -20.40 -6.40 9.50
C ARG A 150 -21.31 -6.85 10.65
N TYR A 151 -20.77 -7.56 11.64
CA TYR A 151 -21.51 -8.08 12.79
C TYR A 151 -21.21 -7.32 14.10
N THR A 152 -20.50 -6.20 14.02
CA THR A 152 -20.25 -5.23 15.10
C THR A 152 -20.92 -3.92 14.78
#